data_AF-A0A523MWE0-F1
#
_entry.id   AF-A0A523MWE0-F1
#
_cell.length_a   1.000
_cell.length_b   1.000
_cell.length_c   1.000
_cell.angle_alpha   90.00
_cell.angle_beta   90.00
_cell.angle_gamma   90.00
#
_symmetry.space_group_name_H-M   'P 1'
#
loop_
_entity.id
_entity.type
_entity.pdbx_description
1 polymer ?
#
loop_
_entity_poly.entity_id
_entity_poly.type
_entity_poly.pdbx_seq_one_letter_code
_entity_poly.pdbx_strand_id
1 'polypeptide(L)'
;LFRCNKICAVVSAQLTNALTAPFIFLGTYYLGAVILNSPVDRSKLDQILAGFDWGRVWEAGPSVFITLWDAVWDLGPSVFAALWVGGTILGLILAAVGYFVVLGIDTKAHLQIVRAKQQAKRQIERLKRKNEETEAGKWTGM
;
A
#
# COMPACT_ATOMS: atom_id res chain seq x y z
N LEU A 1 9.84 2.68 -13.87
CA LEU A 1 9.07 3.03 -12.66
C LEU A 1 9.36 2.14 -11.45
N PHE A 2 9.80 0.88 -11.54
CA PHE A 2 10.39 0.19 -10.36
C PHE A 2 11.50 -0.80 -10.74
N ARG A 3 12.73 -0.55 -10.28
CA ARG A 3 13.79 -1.57 -10.15
C ARG A 3 13.58 -2.31 -8.82
N CYS A 4 12.41 -2.90 -8.61
CA CYS A 4 12.14 -3.67 -7.39
C CYS A 4 12.70 -5.08 -7.52
N ASN A 5 13.35 -5.57 -6.46
CA ASN A 5 13.73 -6.96 -6.35
C ASN A 5 12.46 -7.83 -6.37
N LYS A 6 12.30 -8.65 -7.42
CA LYS A 6 11.11 -9.47 -7.66
C LYS A 6 10.79 -10.38 -6.45
N ILE A 7 11.82 -10.87 -5.76
CA ILE A 7 11.65 -11.73 -4.57
C ILE A 7 11.04 -10.93 -3.43
N CYS A 8 11.54 -9.73 -3.16
CA CYS A 8 10.96 -8.86 -2.13
C CYS A 8 9.52 -8.49 -2.47
N ALA A 9 9.18 -8.29 -3.75
CA ALA A 9 7.81 -8.01 -4.17
C ALA A 9 6.87 -9.20 -3.89
N VAL A 10 7.30 -10.43 -4.19
CA VAL A 10 6.52 -11.65 -3.91
C VAL A 10 6.34 -11.87 -2.41
N VAL A 11 7.42 -11.76 -1.63
CA VAL A 11 7.36 -11.93 -0.17
C VAL A 11 6.50 -10.85 0.47
N SER A 12 6.66 -9.59 0.04
CA SER A 12 5.84 -8.48 0.55
C SER A 12 4.37 -8.69 0.20
N ALA A 13 4.06 -9.07 -1.04
CA ALA A 13 2.70 -9.35 -1.47
C ALA A 13 2.09 -10.48 -0.63
N GLN A 14 2.81 -11.59 -0.41
CA GLN A 14 2.29 -12.71 0.39
C GLN A 14 2.01 -12.29 1.83
N LEU A 15 2.92 -11.55 2.45
CA LEU A 15 2.77 -11.06 3.82
C LEU A 15 1.61 -10.05 3.94
N THR A 16 1.56 -9.05 3.06
CA THR A 16 0.52 -8.02 3.10
C THR A 16 -0.85 -8.62 2.77
N ASN A 17 -0.92 -9.56 1.84
CA ASN A 17 -2.16 -10.22 1.47
C ASN A 17 -2.70 -11.08 2.61
N ALA A 18 -1.85 -11.91 3.21
CA ALA A 18 -2.21 -12.69 4.40
C ALA A 18 -2.72 -11.79 5.52
N LEU A 19 -2.01 -10.68 5.77
CA LEU A 19 -2.36 -9.76 6.82
C LEU A 19 -3.67 -9.03 6.53
N THR A 20 -3.92 -8.62 5.29
CA THR A 20 -5.06 -7.76 4.93
C THR A 20 -6.32 -8.55 4.59
N ALA A 21 -6.20 -9.77 4.05
CA ALA A 21 -7.33 -10.54 3.55
C ALA A 21 -8.43 -10.75 4.61
N PRO A 22 -8.15 -11.17 5.87
CA PRO A 22 -9.18 -11.33 6.88
C PRO A 22 -9.97 -10.04 7.11
N PHE A 23 -9.29 -8.89 7.24
CA PHE A 23 -9.94 -7.61 7.50
C PHE A 23 -10.72 -7.10 6.29
N ILE A 24 -10.19 -7.28 5.08
CA ILE A 24 -10.87 -6.88 3.85
C ILE A 24 -12.13 -7.73 3.67
N PHE A 25 -12.04 -9.06 3.74
CA PHE A 25 -13.20 -9.94 3.58
C PHE A 25 -14.27 -9.71 4.65
N LEU A 26 -13.86 -9.55 5.92
CA LEU A 26 -14.80 -9.20 6.99
C LEU A 26 -15.48 -7.85 6.74
N GLY A 27 -14.68 -6.83 6.41
CA GLY A 27 -15.17 -5.47 6.20
C GLY A 27 -16.11 -5.39 5.01
N THR A 28 -15.78 -6.03 3.90
CA THR A 28 -16.61 -6.04 2.69
C THR A 28 -17.89 -6.83 2.90
N TYR A 29 -17.82 -8.03 3.50
CA TYR A 29 -19.04 -8.81 3.76
C TYR A 29 -19.97 -8.09 4.73
N TYR A 30 -19.44 -7.60 5.87
CA TYR A 30 -20.24 -6.89 6.87
C TYR A 30 -20.90 -5.64 6.27
N LEU A 31 -20.11 -4.79 5.61
CA LEU A 31 -20.62 -3.57 5.00
C LEU A 31 -21.69 -3.86 3.95
N GLY A 32 -21.46 -4.86 3.08
CA GLY A 32 -22.42 -5.24 2.07
C GLY A 32 -23.70 -5.84 2.65
N ALA A 33 -23.61 -6.66 3.69
CA ALA A 33 -24.77 -7.22 4.37
C ALA A 33 -25.61 -6.12 5.04
N VAL A 34 -24.97 -5.12 5.66
CA VAL A 34 -25.65 -3.95 6.22
C VAL A 34 -26.36 -3.15 5.12
N ILE A 35 -25.69 -2.87 4.00
CA ILE A 35 -26.27 -2.12 2.88
C ILE A 35 -27.45 -2.86 2.24
N LEU A 36 -27.33 -4.17 2.07
CA LEU A 36 -28.37 -5.01 1.49
C LEU A 36 -29.47 -5.40 2.49
N ASN A 37 -29.37 -4.96 3.76
CA ASN A 37 -30.24 -5.37 4.85
C ASN A 37 -30.39 -6.91 4.94
N SER A 38 -29.30 -7.62 4.66
CA SER A 38 -29.23 -9.08 4.72
C SER A 38 -28.78 -9.51 6.12
N PRO A 39 -29.34 -10.60 6.69
CA PRO A 39 -28.84 -11.14 7.95
C PRO A 39 -27.37 -11.52 7.78
N VAL A 40 -26.53 -11.00 8.68
CA VAL A 40 -25.11 -11.36 8.76
C VAL A 40 -25.02 -12.76 9.33
N ASP A 41 -24.68 -13.73 8.50
CA ASP A 41 -24.54 -15.12 8.92
C ASP A 41 -23.17 -15.32 9.59
N ARG A 42 -23.19 -15.38 10.93
CA ARG A 42 -21.97 -15.55 11.72
C ARG A 42 -21.27 -16.88 11.43
N SER A 43 -22.02 -17.92 11.05
CA SER A 43 -21.41 -19.21 10.71
C SER A 43 -20.53 -19.12 9.47
N LYS A 44 -20.90 -18.26 8.51
CA LYS A 44 -20.11 -18.01 7.30
C LYS A 44 -18.91 -17.11 7.57
N LEU A 45 -19.07 -16.13 8.46
CA LEU A 45 -17.94 -15.34 8.97
C LEU A 45 -16.90 -16.22 9.66
N ASP A 46 -17.36 -17.14 10.52
CA ASP A 46 -16.50 -18.08 11.21
C ASP A 46 -15.83 -19.05 10.24
N GLN A 47 -16.50 -19.49 9.16
CA GLN A 47 -15.86 -20.29 8.11
C GLN A 47 -14.79 -19.50 7.33
N ILE A 48 -15.05 -18.24 6.99
CA ILE A 48 -14.06 -17.38 6.31
C ILE A 48 -12.83 -17.17 7.22
N LEU A 49 -13.03 -16.97 8.52
CA LEU A 49 -11.96 -16.78 9.48
C LEU A 49 -11.23 -18.09 9.84
N ALA A 50 -11.94 -19.20 9.97
CA ALA A 50 -11.36 -20.51 10.23
C ALA A 50 -10.60 -21.06 9.02
N GLY A 51 -10.98 -20.66 7.79
CA GLY A 51 -10.25 -20.95 6.57
C GLY A 51 -8.92 -20.20 6.46
N PHE A 52 -8.71 -19.17 7.30
CA PHE A 52 -7.47 -18.40 7.33
C PHE A 52 -6.43 -19.07 8.24
N ASP A 53 -5.40 -19.62 7.62
CA ASP A 53 -4.27 -20.25 8.29
C ASP A 53 -2.96 -19.67 7.74
N TRP A 54 -2.19 -19.03 8.63
CA TRP A 54 -0.88 -18.43 8.30
C TRP A 54 0.10 -19.45 7.71
N GLY A 55 0.05 -20.72 8.16
CA GLY A 55 0.84 -21.82 7.61
C GLY A 55 0.48 -22.10 6.16
N ARG A 56 -0.83 -22.25 5.87
CA ARG A 56 -1.32 -22.43 4.50
C ARG A 56 -0.98 -21.27 3.58
N VAL A 57 -1.04 -20.03 4.06
CA VAL A 57 -0.70 -18.87 3.23
C VAL A 57 0.78 -18.89 2.84
N TRP A 58 1.67 -19.37 3.73
CA TRP A 58 3.09 -19.49 3.41
C TRP A 58 3.39 -20.72 2.54
N GLU A 59 2.77 -21.87 2.82
CA GLU A 59 3.02 -23.14 2.14
C GLU A 59 2.40 -23.21 0.73
N ALA A 60 1.18 -22.70 0.56
CA ALA A 60 0.49 -22.71 -0.72
C ALA A 60 0.96 -21.59 -1.67
N GLY A 61 1.63 -20.56 -1.12
CA GLY A 61 2.08 -19.42 -1.90
C GLY A 61 0.93 -18.75 -2.68
N PRO A 62 1.10 -18.40 -3.96
CA PRO A 62 0.05 -17.74 -4.75
C PRO A 62 -1.22 -18.58 -4.91
N SER A 63 -1.14 -19.91 -4.78
CA SER A 63 -2.28 -20.80 -5.01
C SER A 63 -3.37 -20.71 -3.92
N VAL A 64 -3.05 -20.17 -2.74
CA VAL A 64 -4.03 -19.91 -1.68
C VAL A 64 -5.14 -18.96 -2.14
N PHE A 65 -4.84 -18.07 -3.10
CA PHE A 65 -5.85 -17.19 -3.66
C PHE A 65 -6.88 -17.94 -4.49
N ILE A 66 -6.45 -18.97 -5.22
CA ILE A 66 -7.35 -19.78 -6.05
C ILE A 66 -8.29 -20.58 -5.13
N THR A 67 -7.75 -21.20 -4.08
CA THR A 67 -8.54 -22.01 -3.14
C THR A 67 -9.49 -21.15 -2.30
N LEU A 68 -9.07 -19.96 -1.87
CA LEU A 68 -9.96 -18.98 -1.22
C LEU A 68 -11.07 -18.53 -2.17
N TRP A 69 -10.76 -18.34 -3.45
CA TRP A 69 -11.75 -17.89 -4.43
C TRP A 69 -12.80 -18.97 -4.70
N ASP A 70 -12.40 -20.24 -4.84
CA ASP A 70 -13.32 -21.37 -4.96
C ASP A 70 -14.22 -21.47 -3.72
N ALA A 71 -13.65 -21.37 -2.51
CA ALA A 71 -14.43 -21.36 -1.28
C ALA A 71 -15.45 -20.22 -1.23
N VAL A 72 -15.08 -19.02 -1.70
CA VAL A 72 -15.98 -17.87 -1.78
C VAL A 72 -17.11 -18.10 -2.80
N TRP A 73 -16.84 -18.79 -3.90
CA TRP A 73 -17.84 -19.16 -4.90
C TRP A 73 -18.89 -20.11 -4.33
N ASP A 74 -18.48 -21.01 -3.43
CA ASP A 74 -19.34 -21.98 -2.76
C ASP A 74 -20.20 -21.37 -1.63
N LEU A 75 -19.89 -20.17 -1.13
CA LEU A 75 -20.66 -19.50 -0.07
C LEU A 75 -22.08 -19.07 -0.50
N GLY A 76 -22.34 -19.07 -1.81
CA GLY A 76 -23.64 -18.85 -2.42
C GLY A 76 -23.95 -17.38 -2.77
N PRO A 77 -25.02 -17.15 -3.57
CA PRO A 77 -25.27 -15.86 -4.22
C PRO A 77 -25.46 -14.67 -3.27
N SER A 78 -26.04 -14.89 -2.09
CA SER A 78 -26.27 -13.84 -1.09
C SER A 78 -24.97 -13.31 -0.48
N VAL A 79 -24.01 -14.19 -0.23
CA VAL A 79 -22.70 -13.82 0.31
C VAL A 79 -21.88 -13.11 -0.75
N PHE A 80 -21.93 -13.62 -1.97
CA PHE A 80 -21.28 -12.98 -3.11
C PHE A 80 -21.83 -11.56 -3.33
N ALA A 81 -23.14 -11.37 -3.31
CA ALA A 81 -23.75 -10.04 -3.46
C ALA A 81 -23.30 -9.06 -2.35
N ALA A 82 -23.26 -9.52 -1.09
CA ALA A 82 -22.74 -8.72 0.01
C ALA A 82 -21.25 -8.38 -0.17
N LEU A 83 -20.41 -9.36 -0.46
CA LEU A 83 -18.98 -9.14 -0.73
C LEU A 83 -18.75 -8.15 -1.88
N TRP A 84 -19.58 -8.22 -2.93
CA TRP A 84 -19.45 -7.37 -4.11
C TRP A 84 -19.88 -5.92 -3.83
N VAL A 85 -21.03 -5.73 -3.17
CA VAL A 85 -21.53 -4.40 -2.78
C VAL A 85 -20.59 -3.75 -1.76
N GLY A 86 -20.27 -4.46 -0.69
CA GLY A 86 -19.35 -3.94 0.32
C GLY A 86 -17.94 -3.78 -0.21
N GLY A 87 -17.47 -4.66 -1.09
CA GLY A 87 -16.20 -4.53 -1.81
C GLY A 87 -16.12 -3.27 -2.64
N THR A 88 -17.17 -2.96 -3.39
CA THR A 88 -17.24 -1.75 -4.21
C THR A 88 -17.22 -0.49 -3.34
N ILE A 89 -18.06 -0.43 -2.30
CA ILE A 89 -18.16 0.75 -1.44
C ILE A 89 -16.89 0.94 -0.60
N LEU A 90 -16.41 -0.13 0.05
CA LEU A 90 -15.16 -0.06 0.83
C LEU A 90 -13.97 0.26 -0.08
N GLY A 91 -13.94 -0.30 -1.28
CA GLY A 91 -12.93 -0.01 -2.30
C GLY A 91 -12.91 1.46 -2.70
N LEU A 92 -14.08 2.09 -2.92
CA LEU A 92 -14.18 3.52 -3.21
C LEU A 92 -13.68 4.39 -2.05
N ILE A 93 -14.03 4.03 -0.81
CA ILE A 93 -13.56 4.74 0.39
C ILE A 93 -12.03 4.63 0.51
N LEU A 94 -11.49 3.41 0.40
CA LEU A 94 -10.05 3.16 0.46
C LEU A 94 -9.30 3.83 -0.69
N ALA A 95 -9.88 3.89 -1.89
CA ALA A 95 -9.30 4.59 -3.02
C ALA A 95 -9.20 6.10 -2.77
N ALA A 96 -10.26 6.71 -2.22
CA ALA A 96 -10.25 8.13 -1.86
C ALA A 96 -9.21 8.42 -0.76
N VAL A 97 -9.18 7.62 0.31
CA VAL A 97 -8.19 7.76 1.39
C VAL A 97 -6.77 7.57 0.85
N GLY A 98 -6.54 6.51 0.06
CA GLY A 98 -5.26 6.21 -0.55
C GLY A 98 -4.76 7.34 -1.43
N TYR A 99 -5.64 7.95 -2.24
CA TYR A 99 -5.32 9.10 -3.07
C TYR A 99 -4.78 10.28 -2.23
N PHE A 100 -5.44 10.63 -1.13
CA PHE A 100 -4.98 11.72 -0.26
C PHE A 100 -3.67 11.39 0.47
N VAL A 101 -3.49 10.14 0.91
CA VAL A 101 -2.24 9.69 1.55
C VAL A 101 -1.07 9.80 0.57
N VAL A 102 -1.24 9.31 -0.66
CA VAL A 102 -0.21 9.36 -1.70
C VAL A 102 0.12 10.81 -2.04
N LEU A 103 -0.88 11.68 -2.25
CA LEU A 103 -0.66 13.11 -2.49
C LEU A 103 0.13 13.77 -1.36
N GLY A 104 -0.19 13.45 -0.11
CA GLY A 104 0.50 14.01 1.05
C GLY A 104 1.98 13.59 1.14
N ILE A 105 2.27 12.32 0.82
CA ILE A 105 3.64 11.80 0.79
C ILE A 105 4.42 12.42 -0.36
N ASP A 106 3.85 12.43 -1.56
CA ASP A 106 4.49 12.92 -2.77
C ASP A 106 4.82 14.41 -2.67
N THR A 107 3.87 15.22 -2.19
CA THR A 107 4.08 16.66 -1.98
C THR A 107 5.21 16.93 -0.99
N LYS A 108 5.26 16.19 0.14
CA LYS A 108 6.32 16.33 1.14
C LYS A 108 7.68 15.89 0.59
N ALA A 109 7.73 14.76 -0.10
CA ALA A 109 8.96 14.22 -0.70
C ALA A 109 9.52 15.18 -1.75
N HIS A 110 8.68 15.68 -2.66
CA HIS A 110 9.08 16.68 -3.64
C HIS A 110 9.60 17.97 -3.00
N LEU A 111 8.91 18.49 -1.98
CA LEU A 111 9.36 19.68 -1.24
C LEU A 111 10.72 19.47 -0.58
N GLN A 112 10.97 18.31 0.03
CA GLN A 112 12.26 17.99 0.64
C GLN A 112 13.37 17.94 -0.40
N ILE A 113 13.13 17.30 -1.55
CA ILE A 113 14.09 17.22 -2.66
C ILE A 113 14.42 18.61 -3.20
N VAL A 114 13.42 19.47 -3.42
CA VAL A 114 13.62 20.83 -3.92
C VAL A 114 14.43 21.66 -2.92
N ARG A 115 14.10 21.59 -1.62
CA ARG A 115 14.84 22.31 -0.57
C ARG A 115 16.28 21.82 -0.47
N ALA A 116 16.51 20.52 -0.49
CA ALA A 116 17.84 19.92 -0.46
C ALA A 116 18.68 20.38 -1.68
N LYS A 117 18.07 20.41 -2.87
CA LYS A 117 18.74 20.88 -4.10
C LYS A 117 19.12 22.36 -4.01
N GLN A 118 18.24 23.21 -3.47
CA GLN A 118 18.54 24.64 -3.27
C GLN A 118 19.67 24.85 -2.24
N GLN A 119 19.68 24.09 -1.14
CA GLN A 119 20.74 24.17 -0.15
C GLN A 119 22.09 23.73 -0.73
N ALA A 120 22.13 22.62 -1.47
CA ALA A 120 23.33 22.15 -2.15
C ALA A 120 23.88 23.20 -3.13
N LYS A 121 23.00 23.84 -3.92
CA LYS A 121 23.41 24.90 -4.86
C LYS A 121 24.06 26.09 -4.14
N ARG A 122 23.47 26.55 -3.03
CA ARG A 122 24.03 27.65 -2.21
C ARG A 122 25.39 27.28 -1.60
N GLN A 123 25.57 26.03 -1.18
CA GLN A 123 26.86 25.57 -0.66
C GLN A 123 27.93 25.59 -1.76
N ILE A 124 27.61 25.12 -2.96
CA ILE A 124 28.52 25.14 -4.11
C ILE A 124 28.92 26.58 -4.47
N GLU A 125 27.98 27.52 -4.52
CA GLU A 125 28.27 28.94 -4.80
C GLU A 125 29.19 29.56 -3.73
N ARG A 126 28.98 29.23 -2.45
CA ARG A 126 29.87 29.68 -1.36
C ARG A 126 31.29 29.11 -1.49
N LEU A 127 31.41 27.84 -1.87
CA LEU A 127 32.71 27.21 -2.10
C LEU A 127 33.43 27.84 -3.29
N LYS A 128 32.71 28.12 -4.39
CA LYS A 128 33.28 28.83 -5.55
C LYS A 128 33.81 30.21 -5.18
N ARG A 129 33.01 31.03 -4.47
CA ARG A 129 33.45 32.35 -3.99
C ARG A 129 34.70 32.28 -3.11
N LYS A 130 34.74 31.36 -2.14
CA LYS A 130 35.94 31.18 -1.30
C LYS A 130 37.17 30.79 -2.12
N ASN A 131 36.99 29.97 -3.14
CA ASN A 131 38.08 29.55 -4.01
C ASN A 131 38.59 30.72 -4.86
N GLU A 132 37.68 31.52 -5.44
CA GLU A 132 38.01 32.75 -6.17
C GLU A 132 38.73 33.78 -5.30
N GLU A 133 38.28 33.99 -4.06
CA GLU A 133 38.94 34.86 -3.06
C GLU A 133 40.36 34.36 -2.71
N THR A 134 40.53 33.04 -2.57
CA THR A 134 41.83 32.42 -2.28
C THR A 134 42.79 32.54 -3.47
N GLU A 135 42.29 32.38 -4.70
CA GLU A 135 43.08 32.57 -5.91
C GLU A 135 43.47 34.04 -6.09
N ALA A 136 42.54 34.99 -5.92
CA ALA A 136 42.82 36.42 -6.00
C ALA A 136 43.87 36.86 -4.96
N GLY A 137 43.76 36.37 -3.72
CA GLY A 137 44.72 36.66 -2.65
C GLY A 137 46.15 36.18 -2.93
N LYS A 138 46.31 35.08 -3.69
CA LYS A 138 47.64 34.61 -4.13
C LYS A 138 48.32 35.58 -5.10
N TRP A 139 47.56 36.25 -5.96
CA TRP A 139 48.11 37.18 -6.95
C TRP A 139 48.43 38.56 -6.37
N THR A 140 47.77 38.97 -5.29
CA THR A 140 48.01 40.27 -4.63
C THR A 140 49.16 40.24 -3.61
N GLY A 141 49.69 39.07 -3.28
CA GLY A 141 50.79 38.87 -2.32
C GLY A 141 52.16 38.57 -2.96
N MET A 142 52.25 38.58 -4.30
CA MET A 142 53.50 38.62 -5.07
C MET A 142 53.76 40.05 -5.53
#